data_AF-A0A7Y2UR18-F1
#
_entry.id   AF-A0A7Y2UR18-F1
#
_cell.length_a   1.000
_cell.length_b   1.000
_cell.length_c   1.000
_cell.angle_alpha   90.00
_cell.angle_beta   90.00
_cell.angle_gamma   90.00
#
_symmetry.space_group_name_H-M   'P 1'
#
loop_
_entity.id
_entity.type
_entity.pdbx_description
1 polymer ?
#
loop_
_entity_poly.entity_id
_entity_poly.type
_entity_poly.pdbx_seq_one_letter_code
_entity_poly.pdbx_strand_id
1 'polypeptide(L)'
;MSTFTPNDLRNGLKGLRWPLRLTWAGMLAEALVQSLWPLMTVVLLVLAALMLGLQDTVIVEVVWGAAVLTAVAALGAFVYALRRFRVPSRGAAMERLDASLPGRPIQAMMDDAAIGTEDAAAMAVWRAHKARMAERAAAARAVPADLRVSKRDPYALRFVAVLAFAVALLFGSIWRVGSVADMAPGAGGLASGPVWEGWAEPPRYTGRPTLYLNDQTAETLDLPKGTLITLRFYGDVGALTLSE
;
A
#
# COMPACT_ATOMS: atom_id res chain seq x y z
N MET A 1 34.70 -38.54 -29.11
CA MET A 1 34.19 -37.18 -29.47
C MET A 1 32.69 -37.17 -29.20
N SER A 2 32.23 -36.42 -28.20
CA SER A 2 30.80 -36.33 -27.89
C SER A 2 30.09 -35.55 -29.00
N THR A 3 29.27 -36.23 -29.79
CA THR A 3 28.37 -35.61 -30.76
C THR A 3 27.27 -34.88 -29.99
N PHE A 4 27.28 -33.55 -30.01
CA PHE A 4 26.22 -32.73 -29.44
C PHE A 4 24.89 -33.04 -30.15
N THR A 5 23.92 -33.58 -29.40
CA THR A 5 22.61 -34.00 -29.90
C THR A 5 21.49 -33.02 -29.52
N PRO A 6 20.33 -33.06 -30.19
CA PRO A 6 19.15 -32.28 -29.79
C PRO A 6 18.70 -32.53 -28.34
N ASN A 7 19.00 -33.70 -27.77
CA ASN A 7 18.69 -34.02 -26.38
C ASN A 7 19.59 -33.25 -25.40
N ASP A 8 20.86 -33.04 -25.73
CA ASP A 8 21.80 -32.26 -24.92
C ASP A 8 21.35 -30.80 -24.82
N LEU A 9 20.84 -30.26 -25.92
CA LEU A 9 20.25 -28.92 -25.96
C LEU A 9 19.00 -28.82 -25.06
N ARG A 10 18.10 -29.80 -25.12
CA ARG A 10 16.91 -29.85 -24.23
C ARG A 10 17.31 -29.96 -22.76
N ASN A 11 18.34 -30.75 -22.43
CA ASN A 11 18.80 -30.94 -21.06
C ASN A 11 19.49 -29.67 -20.51
N GLY A 12 20.31 -29.00 -21.32
CA GLY A 12 20.88 -27.70 -20.98
C GLY A 12 19.81 -26.63 -20.71
N LEU A 13 18.80 -26.54 -21.59
CA LEU A 13 17.67 -25.62 -21.40
C LEU A 13 16.82 -25.94 -20.17
N LYS A 14 16.68 -27.23 -19.79
CA LYS A 14 15.99 -27.63 -18.56
C LYS A 14 16.73 -27.14 -17.31
N GLY A 15 18.07 -27.17 -17.31
CA GLY A 15 18.90 -26.64 -16.22
C GLY A 15 18.72 -25.14 -16.00
N LEU A 16 18.47 -24.39 -17.08
CA LEU A 16 18.26 -22.95 -17.04
C LEU A 16 16.91 -22.49 -16.47
N ARG A 17 15.95 -23.39 -16.25
CA ARG A 17 14.59 -23.01 -15.83
C ARG A 17 14.58 -22.23 -14.50
N TRP A 18 15.39 -22.64 -13.53
CA TRP A 18 15.47 -21.98 -12.23
C TRP A 18 16.21 -20.64 -12.28
N PRO A 19 17.44 -20.57 -12.83
CA PRO A 19 18.14 -19.30 -13.03
C PRO A 19 17.31 -18.26 -13.81
N LEU A 20 16.58 -18.70 -14.84
CA LEU A 20 15.71 -17.83 -15.62
C LEU A 20 14.51 -17.33 -14.80
N ARG A 21 13.83 -18.22 -14.05
CA ARG A 21 12.70 -17.82 -13.19
C ARG A 21 13.13 -16.84 -12.10
N LEU A 22 14.29 -17.05 -11.49
CA LEU A 22 14.85 -16.15 -10.48
C LEU A 22 15.24 -14.80 -11.09
N THR A 23 15.86 -14.80 -12.27
CA THR A 23 16.19 -13.56 -13.00
C THR A 23 14.92 -12.79 -13.37
N TRP A 24 13.90 -13.48 -13.88
CA TRP A 24 12.60 -12.87 -14.20
C TRP A 24 11.91 -12.31 -12.95
N ALA A 25 11.90 -13.06 -11.84
CA ALA A 25 11.36 -12.60 -10.56
C ALA A 25 12.12 -11.37 -10.03
N GLY A 26 13.45 -11.35 -10.19
CA GLY A 26 14.27 -10.20 -9.85
C GLY A 26 13.93 -8.96 -10.69
N MET A 27 13.76 -9.12 -11.99
CA MET A 27 13.32 -8.03 -12.88
C MET A 27 11.90 -7.54 -12.54
N LEU A 28 11.00 -8.44 -12.13
CA LEU A 28 9.66 -8.08 -11.70
C LEU A 28 9.71 -7.26 -10.39
N ALA A 29 10.53 -7.70 -9.43
CA ALA A 29 10.75 -6.97 -8.18
C ALA A 29 11.37 -5.58 -8.44
N GLU A 30 12.34 -5.48 -9.34
CA GLU A 30 12.91 -4.21 -9.81
C GLU A 30 11.81 -3.29 -10.37
N ALA A 31 10.95 -3.81 -11.26
CA ALA A 31 9.86 -3.03 -11.85
C ALA A 31 8.83 -2.58 -10.80
N LEU A 32 8.48 -3.44 -9.85
CA LEU A 32 7.56 -3.12 -8.75
C LEU A 32 8.14 -2.02 -7.86
N VAL A 33 9.37 -2.19 -7.35
CA VAL A 33 10.00 -1.21 -6.46
C VAL A 33 10.18 0.14 -7.15
N GLN A 34 10.58 0.16 -8.43
CA GLN A 34 10.76 1.40 -9.18
C GLN A 34 9.45 2.09 -9.59
N SER A 35 8.31 1.40 -9.59
CA SER A 35 7.01 1.98 -9.96
C SER A 35 6.16 2.36 -8.73
N LEU A 36 6.21 1.56 -7.67
CA LEU A 36 5.39 1.72 -6.47
C LEU A 36 5.99 2.66 -5.42
N TRP A 37 7.24 3.11 -5.58
CA TRP A 37 7.91 3.94 -4.57
C TRP A 37 7.14 5.22 -4.16
N PRO A 38 6.48 5.99 -5.06
CA PRO A 38 5.77 7.21 -4.64
C PRO A 38 4.51 6.85 -3.86
N LEU A 39 3.81 5.79 -4.27
CA LEU A 39 2.59 5.33 -3.61
C LEU A 39 2.92 4.85 -2.18
N MET A 40 3.97 4.06 -2.03
CA MET A 40 4.48 3.64 -0.73
C MET A 40 4.86 4.83 0.15
N THR A 41 5.47 5.87 -0.43
CA THR A 41 5.84 7.10 0.29
C THR A 41 4.62 7.81 0.83
N VAL A 42 3.59 8.01 -0.01
CA VAL A 42 2.31 8.63 0.42
C VAL A 42 1.64 7.81 1.51
N VAL A 43 1.50 6.49 1.32
CA VAL A 43 0.87 5.60 2.30
C VAL A 43 1.59 5.65 3.65
N LEU A 44 2.92 5.59 3.67
CA LEU A 44 3.70 5.65 4.90
C LEU A 44 3.58 7.00 5.60
N LEU A 45 3.57 8.12 4.86
CA LEU A 45 3.39 9.45 5.45
C LEU A 45 2.00 9.62 6.05
N VAL A 46 0.95 9.13 5.39
CA VAL A 46 -0.42 9.17 5.91
C VAL A 46 -0.51 8.35 7.18
N LEU A 47 -0.04 7.11 7.16
CA LEU A 47 -0.01 6.26 8.35
C LEU A 47 0.77 6.93 9.49
N ALA A 48 1.92 7.53 9.20
CA ALA A 48 2.71 8.24 10.20
C ALA A 48 1.93 9.40 10.83
N ALA A 49 1.30 10.25 10.02
CA ALA A 49 0.50 11.38 10.49
C ALA A 49 -0.69 10.92 11.35
N LEU A 50 -1.40 9.87 10.91
CA LEU A 50 -2.56 9.33 11.61
C LEU A 50 -2.20 8.65 12.94
N MET A 51 -1.11 7.90 12.97
CA MET A 51 -0.63 7.22 14.18
C MET A 51 -0.07 8.21 15.22
N LEU A 52 0.56 9.30 14.77
CA LEU A 52 0.93 10.42 15.65
C LEU A 52 -0.29 11.24 16.10
N GLY A 53 -1.43 11.04 15.46
CA GLY A 53 -2.69 11.71 15.73
C GLY A 53 -2.66 13.21 15.44
N LEU A 54 -1.99 13.57 14.36
CA LEU A 54 -1.89 14.95 13.89
C LEU A 54 -3.28 15.51 13.52
N GLN A 55 -4.21 14.63 13.13
CA GLN A 55 -5.61 14.97 12.86
C GLN A 55 -6.34 15.54 14.08
N ASP A 56 -5.99 15.12 15.29
CA ASP A 56 -6.68 15.55 16.52
C ASP A 56 -6.18 16.93 17.00
N THR A 57 -5.07 17.44 16.44
CA THR A 57 -4.42 18.70 16.86
C THR A 57 -4.77 19.90 15.98
N VAL A 58 -5.43 19.66 14.84
CA VAL A 58 -5.74 20.68 13.84
C VAL A 58 -7.25 20.82 13.68
N ILE A 59 -7.69 21.97 13.17
CA ILE A 59 -9.10 22.18 12.84
C ILE A 59 -9.55 21.25 11.71
N VAL A 60 -10.83 20.91 11.70
CA VAL A 60 -11.43 19.93 10.78
C VAL A 60 -11.19 20.31 9.31
N GLU A 61 -11.25 21.59 8.95
CA GLU A 61 -11.00 22.08 7.60
C GLU A 61 -9.59 21.75 7.09
N VAL A 62 -8.59 21.76 7.97
CA VAL A 62 -7.22 21.38 7.64
C VAL A 62 -7.12 19.89 7.39
N VAL A 63 -7.83 19.07 8.17
CA VAL A 63 -7.91 17.60 7.96
C VAL A 63 -8.50 17.30 6.59
N TRP A 64 -9.60 17.96 6.21
CA TRP A 64 -10.22 17.78 4.89
C TRP A 64 -9.30 18.23 3.76
N GLY A 65 -8.63 19.38 3.91
CA GLY A 65 -7.63 19.85 2.94
C GLY A 65 -6.49 18.85 2.75
N ALA A 66 -5.95 18.32 3.86
CA ALA A 66 -4.90 17.30 3.85
C ALA A 66 -5.39 15.97 3.24
N ALA A 67 -6.64 15.58 3.50
CA ALA A 67 -7.26 14.38 2.93
C ALA A 67 -7.39 14.50 1.41
N VAL A 68 -7.87 15.63 0.89
CA VAL A 68 -7.94 15.88 -0.56
C VAL A 68 -6.56 15.88 -1.19
N LEU A 69 -5.60 16.59 -0.60
CA LEU A 69 -4.21 16.62 -1.09
C LEU A 69 -3.60 15.22 -1.15
N THR A 70 -3.80 14.44 -0.09
CA THR A 70 -3.35 13.05 0.01
C THR A 70 -4.01 12.18 -1.06
N ALA A 71 -5.32 12.32 -1.28
CA ALA A 71 -6.05 11.56 -2.29
C ALA A 71 -5.53 11.88 -3.71
N VAL A 72 -5.28 13.16 -4.01
CA VAL A 72 -4.68 13.59 -5.29
C VAL A 72 -3.27 13.04 -5.44
N ALA A 73 -2.44 13.11 -4.38
CA ALA A 73 -1.09 12.55 -4.40
C ALA A 73 -1.08 11.03 -4.58
N ALA A 74 -1.99 10.31 -3.90
CA ALA A 74 -2.15 8.87 -4.03
C ALA A 74 -2.62 8.48 -5.43
N LEU A 75 -3.58 9.21 -6.01
CA LEU A 75 -4.03 8.99 -7.38
C LEU A 75 -2.90 9.25 -8.39
N GLY A 76 -2.16 10.35 -8.23
CA GLY A 76 -1.01 10.67 -9.07
C GLY A 76 0.07 9.60 -8.99
N ALA A 77 0.38 9.13 -7.77
CA ALA A 77 1.32 8.04 -7.53
C ALA A 77 0.84 6.71 -8.12
N PHE A 78 -0.46 6.42 -8.05
CA PHE A 78 -1.05 5.23 -8.65
C PHE A 78 -1.00 5.27 -10.18
N VAL A 79 -1.35 6.41 -10.80
CA VAL A 79 -1.22 6.60 -12.25
C VAL A 79 0.24 6.54 -12.69
N TYR A 80 1.16 7.10 -11.91
CA TYR A 80 2.60 6.95 -12.14
C TYR A 80 3.02 5.48 -12.12
N ALA A 81 2.59 4.72 -11.11
CA ALA A 81 2.88 3.30 -10.99
C ALA A 81 2.36 2.53 -12.22
N LEU A 82 1.10 2.74 -12.62
CA LEU A 82 0.52 2.11 -13.80
C LEU A 82 1.26 2.46 -15.11
N ARG A 83 1.64 3.72 -15.29
CA ARG A 83 2.36 4.16 -16.50
C ARG A 83 3.79 3.63 -16.55
N ARG A 84 4.43 3.44 -15.39
CA ARG A 84 5.84 3.03 -15.31
C ARG A 84 6.01 1.53 -15.17
N PHE A 85 5.01 0.83 -14.63
CA PHE A 85 5.05 -0.61 -14.45
C PHE A 85 5.02 -1.31 -15.81
N ARG A 86 6.08 -2.05 -16.09
CA ARG A 86 6.19 -2.89 -17.29
C ARG A 86 6.56 -4.30 -16.84
N VAL A 87 5.69 -5.25 -17.15
CA VAL A 87 5.95 -6.67 -16.85
C VAL A 87 7.11 -7.13 -17.73
N PRO A 88 8.22 -7.63 -17.16
CA PRO A 88 9.34 -8.11 -17.96
C PRO A 88 8.93 -9.33 -18.78
N SER A 89 9.30 -9.35 -20.05
CA SER A 89 9.06 -10.51 -20.91
C SER A 89 10.04 -11.64 -20.56
N ARG A 90 9.66 -12.88 -20.84
CA ARG A 90 10.58 -14.03 -20.69
C ARG A 90 11.81 -13.89 -21.58
N GLY A 91 11.67 -13.29 -22.76
CA GLY A 91 12.78 -12.99 -23.66
C GLY A 91 13.78 -12.01 -23.06
N ALA A 92 13.31 -10.93 -22.45
CA ALA A 92 14.19 -9.96 -21.78
C ALA A 92 14.93 -10.57 -20.58
N ALA A 93 14.29 -11.48 -19.84
CA ALA A 93 14.95 -12.22 -18.77
C ALA A 93 16.02 -13.19 -19.31
N MET A 94 15.76 -13.84 -20.45
CA MET A 94 16.73 -14.69 -21.13
C MET A 94 17.93 -13.88 -21.62
N GLU A 95 17.68 -12.74 -22.27
CA GLU A 95 18.73 -11.85 -22.76
C GLU A 95 19.60 -11.31 -21.61
N ARG A 96 18.98 -10.91 -20.49
CA ARG A 96 19.72 -10.44 -19.30
C ARG A 96 20.55 -11.56 -18.66
N LEU A 97 20.02 -12.78 -18.61
CA LEU A 97 20.75 -13.96 -18.13
C LEU A 97 21.92 -14.28 -19.06
N ASP A 98 21.72 -14.24 -20.37
CA ASP A 98 22.76 -14.55 -21.35
C ASP A 98 23.87 -13.49 -21.39
N ALA A 99 23.49 -12.21 -21.28
CA ALA A 99 24.44 -11.10 -21.18
C ALA A 99 25.32 -11.16 -19.92
N SER A 100 24.89 -11.88 -18.88
CA SER A 100 25.71 -12.10 -17.68
C SER A 100 26.80 -13.15 -17.87
N LEU A 101 26.74 -13.93 -18.95
CA LEU A 101 27.67 -15.01 -19.25
C LEU A 101 28.65 -14.61 -20.36
N PRO A 102 29.92 -15.03 -20.26
CA PRO A 102 30.90 -14.72 -21.28
C PRO A 102 30.54 -15.39 -22.61
N GLY A 103 30.36 -14.57 -23.65
CA GLY A 103 30.13 -15.04 -25.01
C GLY A 103 28.68 -15.43 -25.34
N ARG A 104 27.69 -15.04 -24.53
CA ARG A 104 26.25 -15.25 -24.79
C ARG A 104 25.91 -16.71 -25.19
N PRO A 105 26.26 -17.69 -24.34
CA PRO A 105 26.16 -19.12 -24.66
C PRO A 105 24.73 -19.59 -24.97
N ILE A 106 23.69 -18.95 -24.42
CA ILE A 106 22.30 -19.34 -24.67
C ILE A 106 21.92 -19.03 -26.11
N GLN A 107 22.21 -17.79 -26.56
CA GLN A 107 22.01 -17.39 -27.93
C GLN A 107 22.86 -18.24 -28.90
N ALA A 108 24.14 -18.46 -28.57
CA ALA A 108 25.04 -19.29 -29.39
C ALA A 108 24.59 -20.77 -29.53
N MET A 109 23.86 -21.31 -28.54
CA MET A 109 23.28 -22.65 -28.64
C MET A 109 22.01 -22.70 -29.50
N MET A 110 21.26 -21.60 -29.56
CA MET A 110 20.04 -21.46 -30.35
C MET A 110 20.30 -21.07 -31.81
N ASP A 111 21.51 -20.59 -32.11
CA ASP A 111 21.93 -20.23 -33.47
C ASP A 111 22.09 -21.47 -34.38
N ASP A 112 21.92 -21.22 -35.68
CA ASP A 112 22.13 -22.17 -36.75
C ASP A 112 23.47 -21.93 -37.47
N ALA A 113 24.03 -22.99 -38.07
CA ALA A 113 25.30 -22.89 -38.79
C ALA A 113 25.12 -22.09 -40.08
N ALA A 114 25.87 -21.00 -40.23
CA ALA A 114 25.81 -20.13 -41.41
C ALA A 114 26.27 -20.80 -42.72
N ILE A 115 27.07 -21.86 -42.63
CA ILE A 115 27.72 -22.55 -43.77
C ILE A 115 26.83 -23.68 -44.33
N GLY A 116 25.62 -23.89 -43.79
CA GLY A 116 24.75 -25.01 -44.16
C GLY A 116 25.24 -26.36 -43.60
N THR A 117 24.56 -27.46 -43.95
CA THR A 117 24.84 -28.80 -43.39
C THR A 117 25.73 -29.68 -44.28
N GLU A 118 26.25 -29.14 -45.38
CA GLU A 118 26.91 -29.92 -46.44
C GLU A 118 28.36 -30.29 -46.11
N ASP A 119 29.07 -29.47 -45.32
CA ASP A 119 30.44 -29.76 -44.89
C ASP A 119 30.47 -30.46 -43.52
N ALA A 120 30.80 -31.75 -43.53
CA ALA A 120 30.91 -32.57 -42.33
C ALA A 120 32.01 -32.10 -41.35
N ALA A 121 33.12 -31.53 -41.85
CA ALA A 121 34.22 -31.04 -41.02
C ALA A 121 33.84 -29.72 -40.32
N ALA A 122 33.24 -28.77 -41.04
CA ALA A 122 32.71 -27.55 -40.45
C ALA A 122 31.62 -27.84 -39.39
N MET A 123 30.73 -28.79 -39.67
CA MET A 123 29.70 -29.22 -38.72
C MET A 123 30.27 -29.89 -37.48
N ALA A 124 31.42 -30.58 -37.57
CA ALA A 124 32.10 -31.13 -36.40
C ALA A 124 32.62 -30.03 -35.46
N VAL A 125 33.22 -28.97 -36.03
CA VAL A 125 33.68 -27.80 -35.26
C VAL A 125 32.50 -27.05 -34.63
N TRP A 126 31.40 -26.89 -35.37
CA TRP A 126 30.18 -26.26 -34.87
C TRP A 126 29.57 -27.02 -33.68
N ARG A 127 29.46 -28.35 -33.78
CA ARG A 127 28.99 -29.19 -32.66
C ARG A 127 29.91 -29.07 -31.44
N ALA A 128 31.23 -29.03 -31.64
CA ALA A 128 32.19 -28.84 -30.55
C ALA A 128 32.06 -27.45 -29.91
N HIS A 129 31.77 -26.40 -30.69
CA HIS A 129 31.47 -25.07 -30.18
C HIS A 129 30.19 -25.08 -29.33
N LYS A 130 29.10 -25.68 -29.82
CA LYS A 130 27.84 -25.79 -29.07
C LYS A 130 27.97 -26.60 -27.79
N ALA A 131 28.78 -27.67 -27.78
CA ALA A 131 29.07 -28.42 -26.56
C ALA A 131 29.75 -27.54 -25.50
N ARG A 132 30.77 -26.76 -25.89
CA ARG A 132 31.43 -25.81 -24.97
C ARG A 132 30.48 -24.71 -24.46
N MET A 133 29.56 -24.25 -25.30
CA MET A 133 28.55 -23.27 -24.87
C MET A 133 27.51 -23.87 -23.93
N ALA A 134 27.14 -25.14 -24.13
CA ALA A 134 26.25 -25.86 -23.21
C ALA A 134 26.86 -26.02 -21.81
N GLU A 135 28.15 -26.33 -21.72
CA GLU A 135 28.87 -26.38 -20.43
C GLU A 135 28.89 -25.01 -19.74
N ARG A 136 29.10 -23.92 -20.50
CA ARG A 136 29.06 -22.55 -19.96
C ARG A 136 27.66 -22.14 -19.52
N ALA A 137 26.63 -22.51 -20.29
CA ALA A 137 25.24 -22.26 -19.95
C ALA A 137 24.83 -23.05 -18.69
N ALA A 138 25.34 -24.26 -18.48
CA ALA A 138 25.06 -25.04 -17.28
C ALA A 138 25.57 -24.37 -15.99
N ALA A 139 26.61 -23.54 -16.08
CA ALA A 139 27.13 -22.73 -14.98
C ALA A 139 26.34 -21.43 -14.74
N ALA A 140 25.26 -21.18 -15.48
CA ALA A 140 24.46 -19.96 -15.36
C ALA A 140 23.86 -19.79 -13.96
N ARG A 141 24.11 -18.64 -13.36
CA ARG A 141 23.50 -18.22 -12.09
C ARG A 141 22.46 -17.14 -12.34
N ALA A 142 21.48 -17.06 -11.46
CA ALA A 142 20.48 -16.00 -11.53
C ALA A 142 21.13 -14.63 -11.37
N VAL A 143 20.71 -13.66 -12.18
CA VAL A 143 21.20 -12.28 -12.09
C VAL A 143 20.43 -11.55 -10.98
N PRO A 144 21.11 -10.91 -10.02
CA PRO A 144 20.44 -10.19 -8.95
C PRO A 144 19.65 -8.98 -9.48
N ALA A 145 18.54 -8.66 -8.81
CA ALA A 145 17.72 -7.49 -9.11
C ALA A 145 18.43 -6.19 -8.71
N ASP A 146 18.31 -5.14 -9.52
CA ASP A 146 18.75 -3.80 -9.11
C ASP A 146 17.57 -3.03 -8.51
N LEU A 147 17.48 -3.03 -7.18
CA LEU A 147 16.40 -2.33 -6.44
C LEU A 147 16.69 -0.85 -6.20
N ARG A 148 17.71 -0.26 -6.86
CA ARG A 148 18.08 1.14 -6.63
C ARG A 148 17.04 2.09 -7.22
N VAL A 149 16.43 2.88 -6.35
CA VAL A 149 15.47 3.94 -6.70
C VAL A 149 16.12 5.33 -6.76
N SER A 150 17.40 5.45 -6.43
CA SER A 150 18.11 6.75 -6.26
C SER A 150 17.99 7.72 -7.45
N LYS A 151 17.89 7.21 -8.69
CA LYS A 151 17.71 8.07 -9.88
C LYS A 151 16.32 8.72 -9.96
N ARG A 152 15.32 8.12 -9.32
CA ARG A 152 13.91 8.56 -9.34
C ARG A 152 13.50 9.31 -8.07
N ASP A 153 14.24 9.11 -6.99
CA ASP A 153 14.05 9.78 -5.71
C ASP A 153 15.33 10.55 -5.30
N PRO A 154 15.63 11.71 -5.94
CA PRO A 154 16.82 12.49 -5.65
C PRO A 154 16.80 13.16 -4.27
N TYR A 155 15.61 13.44 -3.75
CA TYR A 155 15.39 14.05 -2.43
C TYR A 155 15.24 13.02 -1.30
N ALA A 156 15.37 11.72 -1.60
CA ALA A 156 15.26 10.65 -0.61
C ALA A 156 13.91 10.64 0.15
N LEU A 157 12.82 11.08 -0.50
CA LEU A 157 11.48 11.18 0.10
C LEU A 157 11.02 9.85 0.68
N ARG A 158 11.40 8.72 0.08
CA ARG A 158 11.06 7.39 0.61
C ARG A 158 11.63 7.18 2.01
N PHE A 159 12.84 7.66 2.27
CA PHE A 159 13.49 7.48 3.55
C PHE A 159 12.92 8.43 4.60
N VAL A 160 12.50 9.62 4.19
CA VAL A 160 11.73 10.53 5.06
C VAL A 160 10.42 9.86 5.49
N ALA A 161 9.70 9.24 4.55
CA ALA A 161 8.46 8.53 4.86
C ALA A 161 8.67 7.31 5.78
N VAL A 162 9.70 6.51 5.52
CA VAL A 162 10.07 5.37 6.39
C VAL A 162 10.47 5.86 7.79
N LEU A 163 11.24 6.95 7.88
CA LEU A 163 11.64 7.53 9.17
C LEU A 163 10.43 8.07 9.93
N ALA A 164 9.57 8.83 9.28
CA ALA A 164 8.33 9.34 9.88
C ALA A 164 7.44 8.20 10.39
N PHE A 165 7.31 7.13 9.59
CA PHE A 165 6.56 5.94 9.99
C PHE A 165 7.22 5.21 11.17
N ALA A 166 8.55 5.09 11.20
CA ALA A 166 9.26 4.50 12.33
C ALA A 166 9.09 5.31 13.62
N VAL A 167 9.15 6.64 13.53
CA VAL A 167 8.84 7.55 14.65
C VAL A 167 7.40 7.35 15.11
N ALA A 168 6.44 7.24 14.18
CA ALA A 168 5.05 7.00 14.51
C ALA A 168 4.80 5.62 15.14
N LEU A 169 5.58 4.59 14.79
CA LEU A 169 5.53 3.28 15.47
C LEU A 169 6.06 3.35 16.91
N LEU A 170 7.06 4.19 17.18
CA LEU A 170 7.67 4.31 18.50
C LEU A 170 6.87 5.22 19.45
N PHE A 171 6.35 6.34 18.93
CA PHE A 171 5.73 7.41 19.73
C PHE A 171 4.23 7.56 19.48
N GLY A 172 3.72 7.03 18.38
CA GLY A 172 2.30 7.07 18.04
C GLY A 172 1.53 5.88 18.59
N SER A 173 0.27 5.78 18.18
CA SER A 173 -0.61 4.66 18.52
C SER A 173 -1.46 4.27 17.32
N ILE A 174 -1.47 2.97 17.00
CA ILE A 174 -2.28 2.41 15.89
C ILE A 174 -3.77 2.67 16.13
N TRP A 175 -4.21 2.73 17.39
CA TRP A 175 -5.60 3.00 17.75
C TRP A 175 -6.08 4.40 17.33
N ARG A 176 -5.17 5.37 17.22
CA ARG A 176 -5.51 6.75 16.77
C ARG A 176 -5.88 6.82 15.30
N VAL A 177 -5.54 5.81 14.49
CA VAL A 177 -5.97 5.74 13.09
C VAL A 177 -7.50 5.68 12.97
N GLY A 178 -8.18 5.13 13.98
CA GLY A 178 -9.64 5.05 14.03
C GLY A 178 -10.34 6.39 14.28
N SER A 179 -9.70 7.36 14.96
CA SER A 179 -10.34 8.66 15.28
C SER A 179 -10.71 9.47 14.05
N VAL A 180 -10.06 9.21 12.92
CA VAL A 180 -10.40 9.82 11.62
C VAL A 180 -11.80 9.43 11.15
N ALA A 181 -12.29 8.25 11.52
CA ALA A 181 -13.63 7.81 11.16
C ALA A 181 -14.72 8.64 11.87
N ASP A 182 -14.43 9.13 13.07
CA ASP A 182 -15.34 9.99 13.84
C ASP A 182 -15.43 11.41 13.27
N MET A 183 -14.49 11.79 12.41
CA MET A 183 -14.48 13.07 11.68
C MET A 183 -15.26 13.02 10.35
N ALA A 184 -15.82 11.86 9.99
CA ALA A 184 -16.63 11.72 8.79
C ALA A 184 -17.99 12.42 8.94
N PRO A 185 -18.55 13.01 7.85
CA PRO A 185 -19.86 13.67 7.92
C PRO A 185 -20.92 12.66 8.35
N GLY A 186 -21.59 12.91 9.48
CA GLY A 186 -22.62 12.03 10.05
C GLY A 186 -22.15 11.09 11.16
N ALA A 187 -20.85 11.05 11.50
CA ALA A 187 -20.33 10.21 12.59
C ALA A 187 -20.63 10.75 14.01
N GLY A 188 -20.98 12.03 14.14
CA GLY A 188 -21.27 12.68 15.43
C GLY A 188 -22.60 12.30 16.11
N GLY A 189 -23.35 11.32 15.59
CA GLY A 189 -24.71 11.02 16.05
C GLY A 189 -24.86 9.91 17.09
N LEU A 190 -23.80 9.15 17.41
CA LEU A 190 -23.95 7.86 18.13
C LEU A 190 -23.29 7.80 19.51
N ALA A 191 -22.60 8.85 19.96
CA ALA A 191 -21.77 8.79 21.18
C ALA A 191 -22.14 9.78 22.29
N SER A 192 -23.37 10.29 22.34
CA SER A 192 -23.86 10.94 23.55
C SER A 192 -25.30 10.55 23.78
N GLY A 193 -25.63 10.30 25.05
CA GLY A 193 -26.99 10.07 25.51
C GLY A 193 -27.92 11.25 25.20
N PRO A 194 -29.12 11.32 25.80
CA PRO A 194 -30.10 12.32 25.42
C PRO A 194 -29.48 13.72 25.43
N VAL A 195 -29.66 14.43 24.30
CA VAL A 195 -29.09 15.77 23.99
C VAL A 195 -29.53 16.83 25.02
N TRP A 196 -30.47 16.46 25.90
CA TRP A 196 -30.91 17.23 27.04
C TRP A 196 -31.38 16.29 28.16
N GLU A 197 -31.29 16.77 29.39
CA GLU A 197 -31.85 16.12 30.59
C GLU A 197 -32.73 17.13 31.33
N GLY A 198 -33.86 16.69 31.85
CA GLY A 198 -34.80 17.54 32.56
C GLY A 198 -35.29 16.97 33.87
N TRP A 199 -35.46 17.81 34.89
CA TRP A 199 -36.09 17.45 36.16
C TRP A 199 -37.20 18.44 36.49
N ALA A 200 -38.31 17.93 37.01
CA ALA A 200 -39.38 18.73 37.63
C ALA A 200 -39.38 18.44 39.13
N GLU A 201 -39.06 19.45 39.94
CA GLU A 201 -38.99 19.38 41.40
C GLU A 201 -40.20 20.09 42.03
N PRO A 202 -41.21 19.35 42.52
CA PRO A 202 -42.38 19.94 43.15
C PRO A 202 -42.03 20.66 44.46
N PRO A 203 -42.80 21.67 44.88
CA PRO A 203 -42.56 22.35 46.16
C PRO A 203 -42.63 21.39 47.34
N ARG A 204 -41.77 21.59 48.34
CA ARG A 204 -41.65 20.72 49.53
C ARG A 204 -42.98 20.48 50.27
N TYR A 205 -43.88 21.45 50.30
CA TYR A 205 -45.19 21.34 50.97
C TYR A 205 -46.14 20.34 50.30
N THR A 206 -45.85 19.91 49.06
CA THR A 206 -46.69 18.96 48.32
C THR A 206 -46.37 17.50 48.64
N GLY A 207 -45.22 17.21 49.25
CA GLY A 207 -44.76 15.84 49.54
C GLY A 207 -44.52 14.96 48.31
N ARG A 208 -44.48 15.52 47.10
CA ARG A 208 -44.28 14.78 45.85
C ARG A 208 -42.79 14.62 45.52
N PRO A 209 -42.37 13.49 44.90
CA PRO A 209 -40.99 13.27 44.49
C PRO A 209 -40.60 14.12 43.27
N THR A 210 -39.29 14.33 43.09
CA THR A 210 -38.72 14.91 41.87
C THR A 210 -38.91 13.96 40.70
N LEU A 211 -39.42 14.47 39.58
CA LEU A 211 -39.68 13.70 38.37
C LEU A 211 -38.58 13.94 37.34
N TYR A 212 -38.09 12.87 36.72
CA TYR A 212 -37.14 12.96 35.61
C TYR A 212 -37.91 13.02 34.29
N LEU A 213 -37.81 14.14 33.57
CA LEU A 213 -38.64 14.45 32.43
C LEU A 213 -38.41 13.50 31.25
N ASN A 214 -37.19 12.96 31.09
CA ASN A 214 -36.87 12.06 29.98
C ASN A 214 -37.51 10.66 30.13
N ASP A 215 -37.95 10.29 31.33
CA ASP A 215 -38.64 9.02 31.60
C ASP A 215 -40.17 9.16 31.49
N GLN A 216 -40.69 10.39 31.34
CA GLN A 216 -42.13 10.65 31.25
C GLN A 216 -42.62 10.39 29.82
N THR A 217 -43.54 9.44 29.67
CA THR A 217 -44.11 9.05 28.36
C THR A 217 -45.45 9.71 28.04
N ALA A 218 -46.02 10.45 29.00
CA ALA A 218 -47.30 11.13 28.85
C ALA A 218 -47.15 12.44 28.05
N GLU A 219 -48.08 12.71 27.14
CA GLU A 219 -48.13 13.93 26.32
C GLU A 219 -48.38 15.20 27.17
N THR A 220 -49.08 15.06 28.29
CA THR A 220 -49.38 16.14 29.23
C THR A 220 -48.99 15.73 30.65
N LEU A 221 -48.26 16.61 31.36
CA LEU A 221 -47.80 16.37 32.72
C LEU A 221 -48.41 17.39 33.69
N ASP A 222 -49.26 16.92 34.61
CA ASP A 222 -49.88 17.76 35.64
C ASP A 222 -48.95 17.97 36.84
N LEU A 223 -48.42 19.19 36.96
CA LEU A 223 -47.49 19.57 38.01
C LEU A 223 -48.12 20.56 39.00
N PRO A 224 -47.82 20.45 40.31
CA PRO A 224 -48.25 21.46 41.28
C PRO A 224 -47.73 22.86 40.94
N LYS A 225 -48.54 23.87 41.26
CA LYS A 225 -48.15 25.27 41.07
C LYS A 225 -46.89 25.59 41.88
N GLY A 226 -45.88 26.13 41.21
CA GLY A 226 -44.57 26.46 41.81
C GLY A 226 -43.51 25.36 41.71
N THR A 227 -43.76 24.30 40.92
CA THR A 227 -42.73 23.32 40.56
C THR A 227 -41.56 23.99 39.84
N LEU A 228 -40.33 23.69 40.26
CA LEU A 228 -39.11 24.15 39.61
C LEU A 228 -38.74 23.18 38.50
N ILE A 229 -38.62 23.68 37.27
CA ILE A 229 -38.18 22.90 36.11
C ILE A 229 -36.71 23.23 35.85
N THR A 230 -35.85 22.21 35.88
CA THR A 230 -34.42 22.32 35.54
C THR A 230 -34.16 21.56 34.25
N LEU A 231 -33.66 22.25 33.23
CA LEU A 231 -33.24 21.65 31.97
C LEU A 231 -31.73 21.82 31.81
N ARG A 232 -31.05 20.76 31.42
CA ARG A 232 -29.64 20.76 31.04
C ARG A 232 -29.54 20.32 29.60
N PHE A 233 -28.83 21.11 28.79
CA PHE A 233 -28.59 20.83 27.39
C PHE A 233 -27.14 20.41 27.22
N TYR A 234 -26.91 19.33 26.47
CA TYR A 234 -25.58 18.80 26.18
C TYR A 234 -25.38 18.79 24.67
N GLY A 235 -24.42 19.57 24.17
CA GLY A 235 -24.13 19.68 22.74
C GLY A 235 -23.63 21.08 22.36
N ASP A 236 -23.44 21.28 21.06
CA ASP A 236 -22.98 22.56 20.52
C ASP A 236 -24.00 23.68 20.75
N VAL A 237 -23.50 24.89 20.99
CA VAL A 237 -24.33 26.08 21.22
C VAL A 237 -25.24 26.33 20.02
N GLY A 238 -26.56 26.27 20.24
CA GLY A 238 -27.58 26.49 19.20
C GLY A 238 -28.18 25.22 18.59
N ALA A 239 -27.73 24.03 18.99
CA ALA A 239 -28.31 22.77 18.52
C ALA A 239 -29.72 22.49 19.03
N LEU A 240 -30.12 23.11 20.15
CA LEU A 240 -31.43 22.96 20.78
C LEU A 240 -32.05 24.32 21.11
N THR A 241 -33.36 24.43 20.86
CA THR A 241 -34.17 25.63 21.15
C THR A 241 -35.23 25.28 22.18
N LEU A 242 -35.26 26.03 23.29
CA LEU A 242 -36.34 26.00 24.27
C LEU A 242 -37.40 27.04 23.88
N SER A 243 -38.66 26.61 23.76
CA SER A 243 -39.82 27.49 23.59
C SER A 243 -40.82 27.25 24.72
N GLU A 244 -41.23 28.34 25.38
CA GLU A 244 -42.22 28.35 26.46
C GLU A 244 -43.63 28.66 25.96
#